data_AF-A0AB73RAL0-F1
#
_entry.id   AF-A0AB73RAL0-F1
#
_cell.length_a   1.000
_cell.length_b   1.000
_cell.length_c   1.000
_cell.angle_alpha   90.00
_cell.angle_beta   90.00
_cell.angle_gamma   90.00
#
_symmetry.space_group_name_H-M   'P 1'
#
loop_
_entity.id
_entity.type
_entity.pdbx_description
1 polymer ?
#
loop_
_entity_poly.entity_id
_entity_poly.type
_entity_poly.pdbx_seq_one_letter_code
_entity_poly.pdbx_strand_id
1 'polypeptide(L)'
;MTYFYTYLGRTPITDNSDLNTTTEKTMHVPEKKQFKNQQGSIKIPKQSKEELEALMKITNTKFTNEIIDLLINHYVNNKLTPEQQSKFKLITDI
;
A
#
# COMPACT_ATOMS: atom_id res chain seq x y z
N MET A 1 36.11 6.16 58.21
CA MET A 1 35.43 7.12 59.11
C MET A 1 35.60 8.48 58.46
N THR A 2 34.60 9.18 57.94
CA THR A 2 33.29 9.51 58.53
C THR A 2 32.41 10.09 57.41
N TYR A 3 31.14 9.71 57.35
CA TYR A 3 30.10 10.36 56.53
C TYR A 3 29.65 11.65 57.20
N PHE A 4 29.25 12.71 56.48
CA PHE A 4 28.04 13.51 56.79
C PHE A 4 27.60 14.37 55.58
N TYR A 5 26.29 14.34 55.32
CA TYR A 5 25.53 15.11 54.32
C TYR A 5 25.17 16.52 54.84
N THR A 6 24.84 17.43 53.89
CA THR A 6 23.75 18.45 53.89
C THR A 6 24.22 19.76 53.22
N TYR A 7 23.43 20.63 52.57
CA TYR A 7 22.08 20.68 51.99
C TYR A 7 22.07 21.96 51.10
N LEU A 8 21.30 21.96 50.00
CA LEU A 8 20.63 23.12 49.36
C LEU A 8 21.41 24.31 48.78
N GLY A 9 21.05 24.66 47.53
CA GLY A 9 20.73 26.07 47.19
C GLY A 9 21.23 26.64 45.86
N ARG A 10 20.33 26.70 44.86
CA ARG A 10 20.10 27.78 43.85
C ARG A 10 21.24 28.25 42.92
N THR A 11 21.20 27.98 41.59
CA THR A 11 20.54 28.69 40.44
C THR A 11 21.50 29.68 39.71
N PRO A 12 21.15 30.30 38.54
CA PRO A 12 21.43 29.78 37.18
C PRO A 12 22.06 30.84 36.24
N ILE A 13 22.69 30.46 35.12
CA ILE A 13 23.05 31.40 34.03
C ILE A 13 23.15 30.56 32.72
N THR A 14 22.16 30.56 31.81
CA THR A 14 21.85 31.57 30.75
C THR A 14 22.99 31.62 29.73
N ASP A 15 22.84 31.26 28.45
CA ASP A 15 21.98 31.93 27.46
C ASP A 15 21.84 31.17 26.12
N ASN A 16 20.72 31.43 25.42
CA ASN A 16 20.42 31.24 23.97
C ASN A 16 20.15 29.81 23.46
N SER A 17 19.13 29.52 22.64
CA SER A 17 18.04 30.29 22.04
C SER A 17 16.99 29.30 21.50
N ASP A 18 15.78 29.81 21.28
CA ASP A 18 14.73 29.25 20.40
C ASP A 18 13.82 28.15 20.95
N LEU A 19 12.82 28.67 21.65
CA LEU A 19 11.46 28.14 21.69
C LEU A 19 10.93 27.90 20.27
N ASN A 20 10.81 26.64 19.83
CA ASN A 20 9.75 26.23 18.90
C ASN A 20 9.04 24.96 19.40
N THR A 21 8.23 25.11 20.43
CA THR A 21 7.15 24.15 20.68
C THR A 21 6.19 24.17 19.48
N THR A 22 6.33 23.20 18.57
CA THR A 22 5.27 22.85 17.62
C THR A 22 5.24 21.34 17.49
N THR A 23 4.51 20.76 18.44
CA THR A 23 3.57 19.66 18.19
C THR A 23 4.11 18.54 17.31
N GLU A 24 4.74 17.55 17.94
CA GLU A 24 4.87 16.19 17.39
C GLU A 24 3.45 15.64 17.20
N LYS A 25 2.84 16.02 16.08
CA LYS A 25 1.63 15.40 15.57
C LYS A 25 2.07 14.03 15.10
N THR A 26 2.03 13.06 16.02
CA THR A 26 2.05 11.64 15.72
C THR A 26 0.96 11.45 14.68
N MET A 27 1.36 11.41 13.40
CA MET A 27 0.47 11.13 12.30
C MET A 27 0.04 9.69 12.50
N HIS A 28 -1.09 9.52 13.17
CA HIS A 28 -1.77 8.26 13.27
C HIS A 28 -2.04 7.81 11.84
N VAL A 29 -1.18 6.93 11.30
CA VAL A 29 -1.41 6.28 10.02
C VAL A 29 -2.76 5.59 10.17
N PRO A 30 -3.80 5.95 9.41
CA PRO A 30 -5.06 5.26 9.49
C PRO A 30 -4.79 3.80 9.16
N GLU A 31 -5.16 2.88 10.05
CA GLU A 31 -5.12 1.46 9.75
C GLU A 31 -5.79 1.26 8.39
N LYS A 32 -5.02 0.78 7.40
CA LYS A 32 -5.53 0.57 6.05
C LYS A 32 -6.69 -0.39 6.14
N LYS A 33 -7.92 0.13 5.98
CA LYS A 33 -9.13 -0.68 5.85
C LYS A 33 -8.87 -1.71 4.76
N GLN A 34 -8.75 -2.97 5.16
CA GLN A 34 -8.64 -4.08 4.22
C GLN A 34 -10.03 -4.25 3.61
N PHE A 35 -10.19 -3.76 2.39
CA PHE A 35 -11.38 -4.01 1.60
C PHE A 35 -11.33 -5.47 1.16
N LYS A 36 -12.30 -6.29 1.61
CA LYS A 36 -12.36 -7.75 1.36
C LYS A 36 -12.29 -8.11 -0.13
N ASN A 37 -12.65 -7.18 -0.99
CA ASN A 37 -12.69 -7.29 -2.45
C ASN A 37 -11.38 -6.85 -3.14
N GLN A 38 -10.32 -6.52 -2.39
CA GLN A 38 -9.00 -6.19 -2.93
C GLN A 38 -7.92 -6.94 -2.14
N GLN A 39 -7.53 -8.12 -2.62
CA GLN A 39 -6.47 -8.91 -1.99
C GLN A 39 -5.05 -8.49 -2.44
N GLY A 40 -4.94 -7.66 -3.48
CA GLY A 40 -3.67 -7.13 -3.96
C GLY A 40 -3.85 -5.87 -4.80
N SER A 41 -2.87 -4.97 -4.74
CA SER A 41 -2.79 -3.80 -5.62
C SER A 41 -1.72 -4.05 -6.68
N ILE A 42 -2.11 -3.97 -7.96
CA ILE A 42 -1.19 -4.09 -9.08
C ILE A 42 -0.90 -2.68 -9.59
N LYS A 43 0.37 -2.26 -9.52
CA LYS A 43 0.81 -0.99 -10.11
C LYS A 43 1.06 -1.21 -11.60
N ILE A 44 0.33 -0.47 -12.43
CA ILE A 44 0.45 -0.51 -13.89
C ILE A 44 0.93 0.82 -14.46
N PRO A 45 1.60 0.83 -15.63
CA PRO A 45 1.92 2.06 -16.34
C PRO A 45 0.67 2.89 -16.68
N LYS A 46 0.84 4.21 -16.85
CA LYS A 46 -0.26 5.14 -17.15
C LYS A 46 -1.00 4.75 -18.43
N GLN A 47 -0.27 4.39 -19.49
CA GLN A 47 -0.86 3.99 -20.76
C GLN A 47 -1.78 2.77 -20.59
N SER A 48 -1.30 1.71 -19.94
CA SER A 48 -2.09 0.50 -19.70
C SER A 48 -3.33 0.77 -18.85
N LYS A 49 -3.27 1.75 -17.93
CA LYS A 49 -4.43 2.19 -17.16
C LYS A 49 -5.47 2.87 -18.06
N GLU A 50 -5.06 3.75 -18.95
CA GLU A 50 -5.97 4.44 -19.88
C GLU A 50 -6.68 3.46 -20.82
N GLU A 51 -5.94 2.48 -21.36
CA GLU A 51 -6.51 1.41 -22.18
C GLU A 51 -7.52 0.55 -21.39
N LEU A 52 -7.20 0.22 -20.14
CA LEU A 52 -8.07 -0.55 -19.26
C LEU A 52 -9.36 0.21 -18.90
N GLU A 53 -9.27 1.51 -18.64
CA GLU A 53 -10.44 2.37 -18.41
C GLU A 53 -11.30 2.51 -19.66
N ALA A 54 -10.70 2.59 -20.85
CA ALA A 54 -11.44 2.60 -22.11
C ALA A 54 -12.20 1.29 -22.32
N LEU A 55 -11.56 0.14 -22.05
CA LEU A 55 -12.20 -1.17 -22.09
C LEU A 55 -13.40 -1.24 -21.14
N MET A 56 -13.24 -0.80 -19.87
CA MET A 56 -14.33 -0.78 -18.90
C MET A 56 -15.55 0.02 -19.40
N LYS A 57 -15.31 1.15 -20.06
CA LYS A 57 -16.39 1.98 -20.63
C LYS A 57 -17.12 1.29 -21.77
N ILE A 58 -16.39 0.59 -22.64
CA ILE A 58 -16.97 -0.10 -23.80
C ILE A 58 -17.79 -1.33 -23.36
N THR A 59 -17.27 -2.10 -22.40
CA THR A 59 -17.94 -3.31 -21.90
C THR A 59 -18.95 -3.01 -20.79
N ASN A 60 -19.13 -1.74 -20.42
CA ASN A 60 -20.00 -1.26 -19.33
C ASN A 60 -19.74 -2.00 -18.01
N THR A 61 -18.48 -2.28 -17.73
CA THR A 61 -18.05 -3.06 -16.56
C THR A 61 -17.70 -2.12 -15.42
N LYS A 62 -18.30 -2.37 -14.25
CA LYS A 62 -18.13 -1.51 -13.07
C LYS A 62 -16.79 -1.76 -12.37
N PHE A 63 -16.23 -2.95 -12.49
CA PHE A 63 -15.05 -3.36 -11.74
C PHE A 63 -13.89 -3.75 -12.65
N THR A 64 -12.70 -3.25 -12.31
CA THR A 64 -11.48 -3.48 -13.08
C THR A 64 -11.04 -4.94 -13.05
N ASN A 65 -11.26 -5.64 -11.93
CA ASN A 65 -10.91 -7.07 -11.82
C ASN A 65 -11.72 -7.93 -12.80
N GLU A 66 -12.98 -7.61 -13.06
CA GLU A 66 -13.79 -8.34 -14.04
C GLU A 66 -13.20 -8.24 -15.46
N ILE A 67 -12.67 -7.07 -15.83
CA ILE A 67 -11.96 -6.91 -17.10
C ILE A 67 -10.65 -7.71 -17.11
N ILE A 68 -9.90 -7.67 -16.02
CA ILE A 68 -8.64 -8.44 -15.90
C ILE A 68 -8.93 -9.93 -16.06
N ASP A 69 -9.95 -10.46 -15.37
CA ASP A 69 -10.35 -11.86 -15.47
C ASP A 69 -10.77 -12.22 -16.90
N LEU A 70 -11.52 -11.34 -17.56
CA LEU A 70 -11.92 -11.51 -18.96
C LEU A 70 -10.71 -11.53 -19.90
N LEU A 71 -9.75 -10.62 -19.71
CA LEU A 71 -8.53 -10.56 -20.52
C LEU A 71 -7.66 -11.81 -20.33
N ILE A 72 -7.51 -12.29 -19.09
CA ILE A 72 -6.80 -13.53 -18.78
C ILE A 72 -7.46 -14.71 -19.49
N ASN A 73 -8.77 -14.88 -19.31
CA ASN A 73 -9.53 -15.96 -19.94
C ASN A 73 -9.45 -15.92 -21.47
N HIS A 74 -9.57 -14.72 -22.05
CA HIS A 74 -9.44 -14.54 -23.49
C HIS A 74 -8.05 -14.92 -23.99
N TYR A 75 -6.98 -14.54 -23.28
CA TYR A 75 -5.61 -14.91 -23.66
C TYR A 75 -5.37 -16.42 -23.55
N VAL A 76 -5.81 -17.04 -22.44
CA VAL A 76 -5.68 -18.49 -22.22
C VAL A 76 -6.38 -19.27 -23.32
N ASN A 77 -7.62 -18.92 -23.65
CA ASN A 77 -8.42 -19.68 -24.62
C ASN A 77 -8.00 -19.46 -26.08
N ASN A 78 -7.52 -18.27 -26.44
CA ASN A 78 -7.28 -17.91 -27.85
C ASN A 78 -5.79 -17.87 -28.26
N LYS A 79 -4.85 -17.78 -27.30
CA LYS A 79 -3.42 -17.59 -27.62
C LYS A 79 -2.51 -18.70 -27.11
N LEU A 80 -2.87 -19.37 -26.02
CA LEU A 80 -2.03 -20.45 -25.47
C LEU A 80 -2.22 -21.76 -26.25
N THR A 81 -1.12 -22.52 -26.37
CA THR A 81 -1.21 -23.91 -26.85
C THR A 81 -1.85 -24.81 -25.78
N PRO A 82 -2.40 -25.98 -26.15
CA PRO A 82 -3.01 -26.90 -25.17
C PRO A 82 -2.06 -27.28 -24.02
N GLU A 83 -0.76 -27.42 -24.30
CA GLU A 83 0.25 -27.68 -23.27
C GLU A 83 0.40 -26.50 -22.30
N GLN A 84 0.44 -25.27 -22.82
CA GLN A 84 0.53 -24.06 -22.00
C GLN A 84 -0.74 -23.83 -21.17
N GLN A 85 -1.92 -24.13 -21.73
CA GLN A 85 -3.19 -24.08 -20.99
C GLN A 85 -3.21 -25.08 -19.83
N SER A 86 -2.73 -26.30 -20.05
CA SER A 86 -2.61 -27.32 -19.00
C SER A 86 -1.66 -26.88 -17.89
N LYS A 87 -0.51 -26.29 -18.24
CA LYS A 87 0.45 -25.73 -17.26
C LYS A 87 -0.16 -24.56 -16.49
N PHE A 88 -0.86 -23.64 -17.17
CA PHE A 88 -1.55 -22.53 -16.53
C PHE A 88 -2.54 -23.02 -15.48
N LYS A 89 -3.41 -23.97 -15.86
CA LYS A 89 -4.40 -24.56 -14.95
C LYS A 89 -3.76 -25.23 -13.73
N LEU A 90 -2.66 -25.97 -13.92
CA LEU A 90 -1.96 -26.64 -12.82
C LEU A 90 -1.39 -25.66 -11.79
N ILE A 91 -0.97 -24.46 -12.22
CA ILE A 91 -0.42 -23.43 -11.33
C ILE A 91 -1.52 -22.67 -10.60
N THR A 92 -2.71 -22.52 -11.22
CA THR A 92 -3.83 -21.77 -10.65
C THR A 92 -4.78 -22.58 -9.79
N ASP A 93 -4.83 -23.91 -9.94
CA ASP A 93 -5.67 -24.83 -9.14
C ASP A 93 -5.06 -25.17 -7.75
N ILE A 94 -4.08 -24.40 -7.27
CA ILE A 94 -3.37 -24.59 -5.98
C ILE A 94 -4.14 -23.98 -4.82
#